data_AF-A0A6A6ETD1-F1
#
_entry.id   AF-A0A6A6ETD1-F1
#
_cell.length_a   1.000
_cell.length_b   1.000
_cell.length_c   1.000
_cell.angle_alpha   90.00
_cell.angle_beta   90.00
_cell.angle_gamma   90.00
#
_symmetry.space_group_name_H-M   'P 1'
#
loop_
_entity.id
_entity.type
_entity.pdbx_description
1 polymer ?
#
loop_
_entity_poly.entity_id
_entity_poly.type
_entity_poly.pdbx_seq_one_letter_code
_entity_poly.pdbx_strand_id
1 'polypeptide(L)'
;MWLRKCQGTARLDIQRYLEEFSIKAERCIQAGAIEDSRKGFYLVKGLPKYHAQKVLAHFDLRSNEPSRFKYQDIANYLLRRVQVESEVQMLSL
;
A
#
# COMPACT_ATOMS: atom_id res chain seq x y z
N MET A 1 -7.19 -12.10 7.79
CA MET A 1 -8.40 -11.23 7.83
C MET A 1 -8.09 -9.72 7.94
N TRP A 2 -6.86 -9.27 8.26
CA TRP A 2 -6.51 -7.84 8.43
C TRP A 2 -6.52 -7.00 7.13
N LEU A 3 -5.93 -7.48 6.03
CA LEU A 3 -5.93 -6.74 4.75
C LEU A 3 -7.36 -6.39 4.26
N ARG A 4 -8.31 -7.32 4.44
CA ARG A 4 -9.73 -7.08 4.09
C ARG A 4 -10.38 -5.98 4.94
N LYS A 5 -9.95 -5.81 6.19
CA LYS A 5 -10.42 -4.71 7.04
C LYS A 5 -9.90 -3.39 6.50
N CYS A 6 -8.61 -3.31 6.15
CA CYS A 6 -8.01 -2.12 5.56
C CYS A 6 -8.70 -1.70 4.25
N GLN A 7 -9.10 -2.65 3.40
CA GLN A 7 -9.84 -2.39 2.16
C GLN A 7 -11.18 -1.67 2.39
N GLY A 8 -11.84 -1.92 3.52
CA GLY A 8 -13.14 -1.35 3.87
C GLY A 8 -13.06 0.04 4.53
N THR A 9 -11.86 0.49 4.91
CA THR A 9 -11.69 1.77 5.61
C THR A 9 -11.69 2.93 4.62
N ALA A 10 -12.66 3.85 4.75
CA ALA A 10 -12.78 5.03 3.88
C ALA A 10 -11.63 6.04 4.05
N ARG A 11 -11.11 6.18 5.27
CA ARG A 11 -9.95 7.03 5.60
C ARG A 11 -8.86 6.18 6.22
N LEU A 12 -8.03 5.57 5.38
CA LEU A 12 -6.89 4.80 5.84
C LEU A 12 -5.73 5.74 6.18
N ASP A 13 -5.26 5.71 7.42
CA ASP A 13 -3.97 6.28 7.79
C ASP A 13 -2.86 5.47 7.11
N ILE A 14 -2.26 6.05 6.09
CA ILE A 14 -1.26 5.39 5.25
C ILE A 14 0.02 5.12 6.02
N GLN A 15 0.45 6.01 6.92
CA GLN A 15 1.68 5.81 7.68
C GLN A 15 1.52 4.60 8.60
N ARG A 16 0.46 4.60 9.42
CA ARG A 16 0.15 3.47 10.30
C ARG A 16 -0.07 2.18 9.51
N TYR A 17 -0.72 2.26 8.35
CA TYR A 17 -0.93 1.11 7.48
C TYR A 17 0.40 0.51 7.01
N LEU A 18 1.36 1.32 6.56
CA LEU A 18 2.67 0.86 6.08
C LEU A 18 3.49 0.23 7.22
N GLU A 19 3.46 0.81 8.41
CA GLU A 19 4.12 0.25 9.60
C GLU A 19 3.53 -1.13 9.96
N GLU A 20 2.21 -1.22 10.10
CA GLU A 20 1.54 -2.49 10.42
C GLU A 20 1.72 -3.54 9.30
N PHE A 21 1.70 -3.11 8.04
CA PHE A 21 1.90 -3.98 6.89
C PHE A 21 3.32 -4.55 6.89
N SER A 22 4.35 -3.72 7.09
CA SER A 22 5.75 -4.14 7.07
C SER A 22 6.01 -5.27 8.08
N ILE A 23 5.54 -5.09 9.32
CA ILE A 23 5.69 -6.09 10.40
C ILE A 23 4.97 -7.40 10.04
N LYS A 24 3.74 -7.32 9.52
CA LYS A 24 2.94 -8.51 9.20
C LYS A 24 3.48 -9.24 7.97
N ALA A 25 3.90 -8.50 6.94
CA ALA A 25 4.49 -9.06 5.74
C ALA A 25 5.78 -9.80 6.06
N GLU A 26 6.64 -9.21 6.90
CA GLU A 26 7.89 -9.86 7.35
C GLU A 26 7.63 -11.19 8.03
N ARG A 27 6.68 -11.24 8.97
CA ARG A 27 6.26 -12.50 9.62
C ARG A 27 5.74 -13.54 8.62
N CYS A 28 5.00 -13.10 7.60
CA CYS A 28 4.49 -14.00 6.57
C CYS A 28 5.61 -14.52 5.65
N ILE A 29 6.61 -13.70 5.35
CA ILE A 29 7.79 -14.10 4.56
C ILE A 29 8.61 -15.13 5.33
N GLN A 30 8.90 -14.86 6.61
CA GLN A 30 9.64 -15.78 7.48
C GLN A 30 8.93 -17.12 7.67
N ALA A 31 7.60 -17.12 7.71
CA ALA A 31 6.78 -18.34 7.76
C ALA A 31 6.63 -19.04 6.40
N GLY A 32 7.22 -18.53 5.32
CA GLY A 32 7.07 -19.07 3.96
C GLY A 32 5.68 -18.93 3.36
N ALA A 33 4.80 -18.12 3.96
CA ALA A 33 3.42 -17.93 3.51
C ALA A 33 3.33 -17.02 2.28
N ILE A 34 4.29 -16.12 2.10
CA ILE A 34 4.43 -15.29 0.89
C ILE A 34 5.91 -15.18 0.51
N GLU A 35 6.19 -15.08 -0.78
CA GLU A 35 7.52 -14.71 -1.29
C GLU A 35 7.77 -13.21 -1.08
N ASP A 36 9.01 -12.82 -0.71
CA ASP A 36 9.40 -11.41 -0.57
C ASP A 36 9.17 -10.60 -1.87
N SER A 37 9.40 -11.22 -3.03
CA SER A 37 9.13 -10.65 -4.36
C SER A 37 7.68 -10.22 -4.56
N ARG A 38 6.73 -10.76 -3.77
CA ARG A 38 5.29 -10.45 -3.83
C ARG A 38 4.87 -9.46 -2.76
N LYS A 39 5.76 -8.98 -1.91
CA LYS A 39 5.46 -8.04 -0.81
C LYS A 39 4.72 -6.80 -1.31
N GLY A 40 5.19 -6.17 -2.39
CA GLY A 40 4.52 -5.00 -2.97
C GLY A 40 3.14 -5.32 -3.56
N PHE A 41 2.92 -6.53 -4.08
CA PHE A 41 1.61 -6.94 -4.57
C PHE A 41 0.59 -7.03 -3.44
N TYR A 42 0.98 -7.64 -2.31
CA TYR A 42 0.12 -7.72 -1.13
C TYR A 42 -0.11 -6.36 -0.46
N LEU A 43 0.86 -5.44 -0.54
CA LEU A 43 0.68 -4.06 -0.12
C LEU A 43 -0.49 -3.43 -0.89
N VAL A 44 -0.47 -3.49 -2.23
CA VAL A 44 -1.55 -2.90 -3.04
C VAL A 44 -2.88 -3.60 -2.80
N LYS A 45 -2.89 -4.93 -2.61
CA LYS A 45 -4.10 -5.67 -2.28
C LYS A 45 -4.70 -5.28 -0.94
N GLY A 46 -3.94 -4.79 0.02
CA GLY A 46 -4.46 -4.35 1.32
C GLY A 46 -5.04 -2.94 1.33
N LEU A 47 -4.81 -2.14 0.28
CA LEU A 47 -5.29 -0.76 0.21
C LEU A 47 -6.80 -0.68 -0.06
N PRO A 48 -7.47 0.39 0.42
CA PRO A 48 -8.78 0.77 -0.06
C PRO A 48 -8.77 0.96 -1.58
N LYS A 49 -9.90 0.66 -2.23
CA LYS A 49 -10.03 0.67 -3.70
C LYS A 49 -9.49 1.94 -4.35
N TYR A 50 -9.79 3.10 -3.76
CA TYR A 50 -9.31 4.40 -4.25
C TYR A 50 -7.77 4.51 -4.28
N HIS A 51 -7.10 4.17 -3.17
CA HIS A 51 -5.64 4.20 -3.10
C HIS A 51 -5.02 3.14 -4.01
N ALA A 52 -5.59 1.94 -4.04
CA ALA A 52 -5.13 0.87 -4.93
C ALA A 52 -5.17 1.29 -6.40
N GLN A 53 -6.28 1.88 -6.85
CA GLN A 53 -6.43 2.36 -8.23
C GLN A 53 -5.38 3.42 -8.60
N LYS A 54 -5.07 4.35 -7.68
CA LYS A 54 -4.03 5.36 -7.92
C LYS A 54 -2.64 4.74 -8.05
N VAL A 55 -2.30 3.78 -7.20
CA VAL A 55 -1.02 3.06 -7.30
C VAL A 55 -0.92 2.30 -8.63
N LEU A 56 -1.98 1.57 -9.00
CA LEU A 56 -2.00 0.80 -10.25
C LEU A 56 -1.83 1.71 -11.47
N ALA A 57 -2.51 2.87 -11.49
CA ALA A 57 -2.38 3.84 -12.57
C ALA A 57 -1.00 4.51 -12.62
N HIS A 58 -0.44 4.90 -11.47
CA HIS A 58 0.84 5.60 -11.41
C HIS A 58 2.02 4.75 -11.90
N PHE A 59 2.02 3.45 -11.59
CA PHE A 59 3.11 2.54 -11.93
C PHE A 59 2.83 1.64 -13.14
N ASP A 60 1.69 1.83 -13.83
CA ASP A 60 1.21 0.95 -14.90
C ASP A 60 1.26 -0.54 -14.52
N LEU A 61 0.69 -0.85 -13.34
CA LEU A 61 0.71 -2.20 -12.77
C LEU A 61 -0.58 -2.94 -13.07
N ARG A 62 -0.44 -4.23 -13.37
CA ARG A 62 -1.56 -5.16 -13.59
C ARG A 62 -1.53 -6.28 -12.58
N SER A 63 -2.71 -6.70 -12.13
CA SER A 63 -2.85 -7.72 -11.07
C SER A 63 -2.32 -9.11 -11.46
N ASN A 64 -2.08 -9.37 -12.75
CA ASN A 64 -1.52 -10.62 -13.26
C ASN A 64 0.02 -10.63 -13.28
N GLU A 65 0.70 -9.56 -12.85
CA GLU A 65 2.17 -9.48 -12.81
C GLU A 65 2.70 -9.13 -11.40
N PRO A 66 2.56 -10.01 -10.39
CA PRO A 66 2.88 -9.68 -8.99
C PRO A 66 4.32 -9.22 -8.74
N SER A 67 5.30 -9.70 -9.52
CA SER A 67 6.73 -9.39 -9.38
C SER A 67 7.11 -7.97 -9.80
N ARG A 68 6.23 -7.27 -10.53
CA ARG A 68 6.41 -5.86 -10.92
C ARG A 68 6.08 -4.90 -9.79
N PHE A 69 5.40 -5.34 -8.74
CA PHE A 69 5.02 -4.50 -7.61
C PHE A 69 6.21 -4.29 -6.67
N LYS A 70 7.00 -3.25 -6.93
CA LYS A 70 8.16 -2.90 -6.10
C LYS A 70 7.70 -2.24 -4.80
N TYR A 71 7.89 -2.95 -3.68
CA TYR A 71 7.42 -2.51 -2.37
C TYR A 71 7.91 -1.10 -1.99
N GLN A 72 9.22 -0.84 -2.13
CA GLN A 72 9.81 0.42 -1.70
C GLN A 72 9.27 1.61 -2.50
N ASP A 73 9.13 1.46 -3.81
CA ASP A 73 8.63 2.52 -4.70
C ASP A 73 7.17 2.85 -4.37
N ILE A 74 6.35 1.81 -4.17
CA ILE A 74 4.93 1.97 -3.83
C ILE A 74 4.77 2.61 -2.45
N ALA A 75 5.53 2.16 -1.44
CA ALA A 75 5.48 2.74 -0.10
C ALA A 75 5.88 4.22 -0.10
N ASN A 76 6.96 4.57 -0.80
CA ASN A 76 7.43 5.95 -0.95
C ASN A 76 6.37 6.83 -1.64
N TYR A 77 5.75 6.34 -2.71
CA TYR A 77 4.67 7.04 -3.40
C TYR A 77 3.47 7.30 -2.48
N LEU A 78 3.05 6.29 -1.70
CA LEU A 78 1.94 6.40 -0.77
C LEU A 78 2.21 7.46 0.32
N LEU A 79 3.41 7.50 0.90
CA LEU A 79 3.80 8.50 1.90
C LEU A 79 3.79 9.92 1.31
N ARG A 80 4.39 10.12 0.12
CA ARG A 80 4.41 11.43 -0.54
C ARG A 80 3.02 11.96 -0.82
N ARG A 81 2.10 11.09 -1.24
CA ARG A 81 0.71 11.47 -1.52
C ARG A 81 -0.01 12.02 -0.28
N VAL A 82 0.25 11.44 0.89
CA VAL A 82 -0.35 11.89 2.15
C VAL A 82 0.20 13.25 2.56
N GLN A 83 1.51 13.46 2.40
CA GLN A 83 2.14 14.76 2.66
C GLN A 83 1.52 15.85 1.79
N VAL A 84 1.41 15.61 0.47
CA VAL A 84 0.80 16.58 -0.46
C VAL A 84 -0.69 16.81 -0.17
N GLU A 85 -1.47 15.76 0.13
CA GLU A 85 -2.89 15.92 0.49
C GLU A 85 -3.07 16.72 1.79
N SER A 86 -2.15 16.58 2.76
CA SER A 86 -2.11 17.38 3.98
C SER A 86 -1.71 18.84 3.72
N GLU A 87 -0.71 19.08 2.87
CA GLU A 87 -0.25 20.42 2.48
C GLU A 87 -1.35 21.20 1.75
N VAL A 88 -2.03 20.56 0.80
CA VAL A 88 -3.15 21.18 0.07
C VAL A 88 -4.31 21.54 1.01
N GLN A 89 -4.62 20.70 2.00
CA GLN A 89 -5.64 21.02 3.00
C GLN A 89 -5.27 22.23 3.86
N MET A 90 -3.99 22.35 4.26
CA MET A 90 -3.51 23.50 5.04
C MET A 90 -3.55 24.81 4.22
N LEU A 91 -3.32 24.75 2.91
CA LEU A 91 -3.38 25.91 2.02
C LEU A 91 -4.81 26.33 1.63
N SER A 92 -5.80 25.48 1.91
CA SER A 92 -7.22 25.74 1.64
C SER A 92 -8.01 26.31 2.84
N LEU A 93 -7.31 26.61 3.94
CA LEU A 93 -7.80 27.29 5.15
C LEU A 93 -7.37 28.76 5.14
#